data_AF-A0A6C0FKX9-F1
#
_entry.id   AF-A0A6C0FKX9-F1
#
_cell.length_a   1.000
_cell.length_b   1.000
_cell.length_c   1.000
_cell.angle_alpha   90.00
_cell.angle_beta   90.00
_cell.angle_gamma   90.00
#
_symmetry.space_group_name_H-M   'P 1'
#
loop_
_entity.id
_entity.type
_entity.pdbx_description
1 polymer ?
#
loop_
_entity_poly.entity_id
_entity_poly.type
_entity_poly.pdbx_seq_one_letter_code
_entity_poly.pdbx_strand_id
1 'polypeptide(L)'
;MRRTPRSTAAALLLAAAVTLGTAACTGSDDDAATPDSDAGDGTAATLAWPTAIDPATAEDSFFVVWTDVADSAAGPEKLQPTIDALAAAGYTTLPWDPACQSGAEELLGGLTGFADPLGVGVAFASAEDAGAFDTLYEGATVSVTEGTYTCAKPS
;
A
#
# COMPACT_ATOMS: atom_id res chain seq x y z
N MET A 1 -47.14 9.67 -21.26
CA MET A 1 -47.27 8.43 -22.07
C MET A 1 -46.86 8.68 -23.51
N ARG A 2 -45.67 8.23 -23.92
CA ARG A 2 -45.31 7.92 -25.31
C ARG A 2 -44.32 6.74 -25.28
N ARG A 3 -44.84 5.53 -25.49
CA ARG A 3 -44.11 4.32 -25.93
C ARG A 3 -43.76 4.55 -27.40
N THR A 4 -42.66 4.10 -28.02
CA THR A 4 -42.06 2.75 -28.24
C THR A 4 -40.91 3.01 -29.28
N PRO A 5 -40.02 2.07 -29.71
CA PRO A 5 -40.03 0.63 -29.50
C PRO A 5 -38.72 0.01 -28.99
N ARG A 6 -38.89 -1.16 -28.35
CA ARG A 6 -37.87 -2.18 -28.15
C ARG A 6 -37.54 -2.82 -29.50
N SER A 7 -36.27 -2.84 -29.86
CA SER A 7 -35.77 -3.69 -30.95
C SER A 7 -35.09 -4.91 -30.35
N THR A 8 -35.75 -6.06 -30.49
CA THR A 8 -35.23 -7.41 -30.30
C THR A 8 -34.77 -7.95 -31.66
N ALA A 9 -33.50 -8.30 -31.81
CA ALA A 9 -32.96 -9.27 -32.79
C ALA A 9 -31.46 -9.44 -32.47
N ALA A 10 -31.03 -10.54 -31.86
CA ALA A 10 -30.78 -11.86 -32.46
C ALA A 10 -29.43 -11.94 -33.21
N ALA A 11 -28.45 -12.58 -32.57
CA ALA A 11 -27.36 -13.39 -33.14
C ALA A 11 -26.54 -13.95 -31.95
N LEU A 12 -26.84 -15.11 -31.38
CA LEU A 12 -26.43 -16.46 -31.81
C LEU A 12 -24.98 -16.57 -32.29
N LEU A 13 -24.16 -17.11 -31.39
CA LEU A 13 -23.03 -18.04 -31.57
C LEU A 13 -21.83 -17.57 -32.39
N LEU A 14 -20.70 -17.41 -31.69
CA LEU A 14 -19.46 -18.10 -32.06
C LEU A 14 -18.61 -18.32 -30.82
N ALA A 15 -18.55 -19.59 -30.40
CA ALA A 15 -17.55 -20.10 -29.50
C ALA A 15 -16.18 -19.97 -30.20
N ALA A 16 -15.38 -18.99 -29.78
CA ALA A 16 -13.96 -18.98 -30.09
C ALA A 16 -13.27 -19.80 -29.00
N ALA A 17 -12.85 -20.99 -29.40
CA ALA A 17 -12.16 -21.96 -28.58
C ALA A 17 -10.92 -21.34 -27.91
N VAL A 18 -10.73 -21.71 -26.65
CA VAL A 18 -9.49 -21.60 -25.92
C VAL A 18 -8.36 -22.24 -26.75
N THR A 19 -7.40 -21.45 -27.20
CA THR A 19 -6.08 -21.96 -27.58
C THR A 19 -5.11 -21.59 -26.48
N LEU A 20 -5.07 -22.42 -25.44
CA LEU A 20 -3.91 -22.56 -24.57
C LEU A 20 -2.73 -22.97 -25.47
N GLY A 21 -1.78 -22.06 -25.65
CA GLY A 21 -0.54 -22.34 -26.37
C GLY A 21 0.33 -23.30 -25.57
N THR A 22 0.09 -24.61 -25.72
CA THR A 22 1.08 -25.65 -25.40
C THR A 22 1.86 -25.95 -26.68
N ALA A 23 2.94 -25.22 -26.93
CA ALA A 23 3.92 -25.63 -27.92
C ALA A 23 4.86 -26.67 -27.28
N ALA A 24 4.53 -27.95 -27.51
CA ALA A 24 5.47 -29.05 -27.34
C ALA A 24 5.87 -29.53 -28.75
N CYS A 25 7.19 -29.50 -29.00
CA CYS A 25 8.09 -30.27 -29.88
C CYS A 25 7.49 -31.17 -31.00
N THR A 26 8.09 -31.32 -32.18
CA THR A 26 9.48 -31.79 -32.44
C THR A 26 9.95 -31.57 -33.89
N GLY A 27 11.29 -31.50 -34.09
CA GLY A 27 11.99 -31.80 -35.36
C GLY A 27 13.19 -30.86 -35.63
N SER A 28 14.37 -31.08 -34.99
CA SER A 28 15.58 -31.74 -35.56
C SER A 28 16.28 -30.90 -36.65
N ASP A 29 17.55 -30.46 -36.58
CA ASP A 29 18.78 -30.91 -35.91
C ASP A 29 19.79 -29.74 -35.72
N ASP A 30 20.73 -29.94 -34.79
CA ASP A 30 22.06 -29.31 -34.62
C ASP A 30 22.22 -27.77 -34.63
N ASP A 31 22.31 -27.19 -33.42
CA ASP A 31 23.57 -26.54 -33.01
C ASP A 31 23.63 -26.50 -31.47
N ALA A 32 24.68 -27.10 -30.92
CA ALA A 32 24.91 -27.22 -29.49
C ALA A 32 25.40 -25.88 -28.93
N ALA A 33 24.47 -25.05 -28.49
CA ALA A 33 24.72 -24.02 -27.49
C ALA A 33 23.67 -24.20 -26.40
N THR A 34 24.04 -24.90 -25.34
CA THR A 34 23.30 -24.97 -24.08
C THR A 34 22.86 -23.55 -23.70
N PRO A 35 21.57 -23.20 -23.75
CA PRO A 35 21.11 -22.14 -22.88
C PRO A 35 21.19 -22.79 -21.51
N ASP A 36 22.15 -22.35 -20.69
CA ASP A 36 21.99 -22.41 -19.25
C ASP A 36 20.61 -21.80 -18.98
N SER A 37 19.63 -22.69 -18.88
CA SER A 37 18.43 -22.42 -18.14
C SER A 37 18.96 -22.33 -16.73
N ASP A 38 19.46 -21.14 -16.38
CA ASP A 38 19.17 -20.55 -15.09
C ASP A 38 17.65 -20.72 -14.95
N ALA A 39 17.28 -21.89 -14.41
CA ALA A 39 16.28 -21.98 -13.39
C ALA A 39 16.66 -20.85 -12.42
N GLY A 40 16.19 -19.65 -12.75
CA GLY A 40 16.22 -18.51 -11.88
C GLY A 40 15.52 -19.03 -10.65
N ASP A 41 16.34 -19.36 -9.67
CA ASP A 41 15.93 -19.88 -8.40
C ASP A 41 14.79 -18.97 -7.98
N GLY A 42 13.59 -19.51 -7.93
CA GLY A 42 12.37 -18.81 -7.57
C GLY A 42 12.39 -18.48 -6.08
N THR A 43 13.52 -17.98 -5.59
CA THR A 43 13.59 -17.18 -4.39
C THR A 43 12.73 -15.97 -4.75
N ALA A 44 11.45 -16.02 -4.39
CA ALA A 44 10.64 -14.83 -4.30
C ALA A 44 11.51 -13.82 -3.56
N ALA A 45 11.95 -12.76 -4.28
CA ALA A 45 12.77 -11.73 -3.67
C ALA A 45 12.01 -11.28 -2.44
N THR A 46 12.52 -11.58 -1.25
CA THR A 46 11.90 -11.14 -0.02
C THR A 46 11.93 -9.62 -0.08
N LEU A 47 10.77 -9.00 -0.27
CA LEU A 47 10.65 -7.55 -0.31
C LEU A 47 11.27 -7.01 0.99
N ALA A 48 12.26 -6.14 0.84
CA ALA A 48 12.90 -5.51 1.99
C ALA A 48 11.96 -4.44 2.54
N TRP A 49 11.92 -4.32 3.87
CA TRP A 49 11.19 -3.24 4.53
C TRP A 49 11.78 -1.88 4.11
N PRO A 50 10.94 -0.94 3.63
CA PRO A 50 11.40 0.38 3.19
C PRO A 50 11.91 1.23 4.35
N THR A 51 12.79 2.19 4.06
CA THR A 51 13.37 3.05 5.10
C THR A 51 12.41 4.17 5.47
N ALA A 52 12.03 4.27 6.74
CA ALA A 52 11.25 5.39 7.23
C ALA A 52 12.10 6.66 7.33
N ILE A 53 11.44 7.81 7.18
CA ILE A 53 12.04 9.13 7.40
C ILE A 53 11.50 9.77 8.69
N ASP A 54 12.22 10.75 9.21
CA ASP A 54 11.69 11.64 10.24
C ASP A 54 10.89 12.77 9.56
N PRO A 55 9.56 12.81 9.73
CA PRO A 55 8.71 13.83 9.09
C PRO A 55 9.08 15.25 9.51
N ALA A 56 9.62 15.46 10.71
CA ALA A 56 10.03 16.78 11.18
C ALA A 56 11.26 17.33 10.44
N THR A 57 12.05 16.45 9.83
CA THR A 57 13.23 16.79 9.03
C THR A 57 12.96 16.85 7.53
N ALA A 58 11.78 16.44 7.08
CA ALA A 58 11.41 16.46 5.67
C ALA A 58 11.41 17.90 5.11
N GLU A 59 12.00 18.06 3.93
CA GLU A 59 12.02 19.33 3.18
C GLU A 59 10.86 19.43 2.19
N ASP A 60 10.43 18.28 1.65
CA ASP A 60 9.36 18.13 0.67
C ASP A 60 8.12 17.44 1.28
N SER A 61 7.08 17.22 0.46
CA SER A 61 5.95 16.37 0.88
C SER A 61 6.42 14.93 1.14
N PHE A 62 5.76 14.28 2.08
CA PHE A 62 6.00 12.90 2.45
C PHE A 62 4.68 12.14 2.60
N PHE A 63 4.79 10.83 2.63
CA PHE A 63 3.68 9.90 2.75
C PHE A 63 3.67 9.29 4.14
N VAL A 64 2.53 9.28 4.82
CA VAL A 64 2.36 8.57 6.07
C VAL A 64 1.42 7.41 5.83
N VAL A 65 1.88 6.21 6.18
CA VAL A 65 1.01 5.04 6.26
C VAL A 65 0.52 4.92 7.70
N TRP A 66 -0.73 5.31 7.94
CA TRP A 66 -1.37 5.19 9.24
C TRP A 66 -1.83 3.76 9.45
N THR A 67 -1.31 3.09 10.46
CA THR A 67 -1.59 1.69 10.76
C THR A 67 -2.60 1.51 11.89
N ASP A 68 -2.79 2.54 12.71
CA ASP A 68 -3.83 2.54 13.75
C ASP A 68 -4.16 3.98 14.16
N VAL A 69 -5.40 4.20 14.59
CA VAL A 69 -5.91 5.51 15.00
C VAL A 69 -6.84 5.32 16.19
N ALA A 70 -6.65 6.14 17.21
CA ALA A 70 -7.50 6.19 18.39
C ALA A 70 -7.99 7.63 18.63
N ASP A 71 -9.06 7.77 19.41
CA ASP A 71 -9.42 9.06 19.98
C ASP A 71 -8.37 9.43 21.05
N SER A 72 -7.83 10.64 21.01
CA SER A 72 -6.85 11.12 21.99
C SER A 72 -7.37 11.00 23.43
N ALA A 73 -8.68 11.14 23.64
CA ALA A 73 -9.33 11.01 24.94
C ALA A 73 -9.33 9.57 25.48
N ALA A 74 -9.16 8.57 24.60
CA ALA A 74 -9.06 7.16 24.98
C ALA A 74 -7.64 6.75 25.42
N GLY A 75 -6.66 7.66 25.27
CA GLY A 75 -5.28 7.47 25.70
C GLY A 75 -4.39 6.70 24.70
N PRO A 76 -3.06 6.97 24.70
CA PRO A 76 -2.12 6.37 23.76
C PRO A 76 -1.93 4.85 23.95
N GLU A 77 -2.32 4.29 25.10
CA GLU A 77 -2.23 2.86 25.40
C GLU A 77 -3.04 1.98 24.43
N LYS A 78 -4.08 2.55 23.79
CA LYS A 78 -4.86 1.85 22.76
C LYS A 78 -4.03 1.49 21.54
N LEU A 79 -3.01 2.29 21.27
CA LEU A 79 -2.14 2.17 20.10
C LEU A 79 -0.91 1.29 20.37
N GLN A 80 -0.67 0.91 21.63
CA GLN A 80 0.52 0.15 22.04
C GLN A 80 0.71 -1.17 21.27
N PRO A 81 -0.33 -1.98 21.00
CA PRO A 81 -0.16 -3.22 20.23
C PRO A 81 0.41 -2.96 18.83
N THR A 82 -0.04 -1.89 18.17
CA THR A 82 0.44 -1.49 16.85
C THR A 82 1.87 -0.97 16.90
N ILE A 83 2.22 -0.19 17.94
CA ILE A 83 3.59 0.27 18.16
C ILE A 83 4.55 -0.93 18.33
N ASP A 84 4.16 -1.92 19.13
CA ASP A 84 4.97 -3.11 19.38
C ASP A 84 5.15 -3.94 18.10
N ALA A 85 4.09 -4.05 17.27
CA ALA A 85 4.15 -4.74 15.98
C ALA A 85 5.10 -4.02 14.99
N LEU A 86 5.04 -2.70 14.93
CA LEU A 86 5.96 -1.90 14.10
C LEU A 86 7.40 -1.97 14.59
N ALA A 87 7.61 -1.99 15.91
CA ALA A 87 8.94 -2.19 16.50
C ALA A 87 9.53 -3.56 16.12
N ALA A 88 8.72 -4.61 16.09
CA ALA A 88 9.14 -5.94 15.63
C ALA A 88 9.52 -5.96 14.14
N ALA A 89 8.91 -5.08 13.33
CA ALA A 89 9.27 -4.86 11.92
C ALA A 89 10.48 -3.91 11.74
N GLY A 90 11.03 -3.35 12.83
CA GLY A 90 12.20 -2.48 12.81
C GLY A 90 11.88 -0.98 12.76
N TYR A 91 10.61 -0.58 12.86
CA TYR A 91 10.20 0.82 12.88
C TYR A 91 10.02 1.31 14.32
N THR A 92 10.71 2.39 14.66
CA THR A 92 10.47 3.10 15.91
C THR A 92 9.48 4.22 15.64
N THR A 93 8.25 4.07 16.13
CA THR A 93 7.20 5.08 16.02
C THR A 93 6.61 5.39 17.38
N LEU A 94 6.09 6.60 17.53
CA LEU A 94 5.28 7.02 18.67
C LEU A 94 3.91 7.46 18.16
N PRO A 95 2.87 7.47 19.02
CA PRO A 95 1.64 8.16 18.70
C PRO A 95 1.95 9.62 18.41
N TRP A 96 1.44 10.12 17.29
CA TRP A 96 1.62 11.51 16.91
C TRP A 96 0.33 12.08 16.33
N ASP A 97 0.21 13.39 16.50
CA ASP A 97 -0.96 14.16 16.11
C ASP A 97 -1.01 14.27 14.58
N PRO A 98 -2.07 13.76 13.92
CA PRO A 98 -2.29 13.93 12.49
C PRO A 98 -2.36 15.39 12.05
N ALA A 99 -2.68 16.34 12.93
CA ALA A 99 -2.61 17.78 12.63
C ALA A 99 -1.19 18.24 12.29
N CYS A 100 -0.15 17.46 12.65
CA CYS A 100 1.25 17.69 12.28
C CYS A 100 1.58 17.35 10.81
N GLN A 101 0.64 16.79 10.05
CA GLN A 101 0.74 16.66 8.60
C GLN A 101 -0.43 17.37 7.94
N SER A 102 -0.15 18.19 6.94
CA SER A 102 -1.20 18.90 6.20
C SER A 102 -2.24 17.93 5.64
N GLY A 103 -3.50 18.08 6.06
CA GLY A 103 -4.65 17.31 5.56
C GLY A 103 -4.88 15.95 6.21
N ALA A 104 -3.99 15.46 7.08
CA ALA A 104 -4.16 14.14 7.68
C ALA A 104 -5.24 14.10 8.76
N GLU A 105 -5.33 15.12 9.62
CA GLU A 105 -6.38 15.22 10.65
C GLU A 105 -7.80 15.21 10.05
N GLU A 106 -8.05 16.04 9.03
CA GLU A 106 -9.36 16.10 8.36
C GLU A 106 -9.74 14.74 7.77
N LEU A 107 -8.78 14.06 7.13
CA LEU A 107 -9.00 12.76 6.52
C LEU A 107 -9.26 11.69 7.59
N LEU A 108 -8.40 11.58 8.61
CA LEU A 108 -8.52 10.56 9.64
C LEU A 108 -9.74 10.77 10.53
N GLY A 109 -10.04 12.02 10.90
CA GLY A 109 -11.25 12.37 11.62
C GLY A 109 -12.51 12.04 10.80
N GLY A 110 -12.48 12.29 9.48
CA GLY A 110 -13.56 11.91 8.57
C GLY A 110 -13.78 10.40 8.44
N LEU A 111 -12.71 9.60 8.48
CA LEU A 111 -12.78 8.15 8.39
C LEU A 111 -13.22 7.48 9.69
N THR A 112 -12.71 7.97 10.82
CA THR A 112 -12.90 7.33 12.14
C THR A 112 -14.07 7.89 12.93
N GLY A 113 -14.46 9.14 12.66
CA GLY A 113 -15.41 9.90 13.47
C GLY A 113 -14.81 10.48 14.75
N PHE A 114 -13.49 10.39 14.95
CA PHE A 114 -12.81 11.02 16.09
C PHE A 114 -12.69 12.53 15.88
N ALA A 115 -13.00 13.29 16.93
CA ALA A 115 -12.86 14.74 16.92
C ALA A 115 -11.41 15.19 17.10
N ASP A 116 -10.58 14.37 17.76
CA ASP A 116 -9.17 14.60 18.01
C ASP A 116 -8.42 13.26 17.83
N PRO A 117 -8.13 12.87 16.58
CA PRO A 117 -7.49 11.59 16.29
C PRO A 117 -6.02 11.60 16.74
N LEU A 118 -5.57 10.53 17.36
CA LEU A 118 -4.17 10.24 17.61
C LEU A 118 -3.77 9.01 16.79
N GLY A 119 -2.76 9.13 15.94
CA GLY A 119 -2.38 8.09 14.99
C GLY A 119 -1.04 7.46 15.28
N VAL A 120 -0.91 6.19 14.89
CA VAL A 120 0.39 5.53 14.67
C VAL A 120 0.57 5.40 13.17
N GLY A 121 1.68 5.92 12.66
CA GLY A 121 1.98 5.82 11.25
C GLY A 121 3.46 5.95 10.95
N VAL A 122 3.87 5.39 9.83
CA VAL A 122 5.26 5.41 9.38
C VAL A 122 5.38 6.36 8.20
N ALA A 123 6.33 7.30 8.28
CA ALA A 123 6.56 8.30 7.24
C ALA A 123 7.61 7.83 6.23
N PHE A 124 7.34 8.08 4.94
CA PHE A 124 8.18 7.71 3.80
C PHE A 124 8.35 8.89 2.85
N ALA A 125 9.52 8.98 2.22
CA ALA A 125 9.81 10.04 1.25
C ALA A 125 9.07 9.85 -0.09
N SER A 126 8.55 8.65 -0.37
CA SER A 126 7.93 8.32 -1.65
C SER A 126 6.68 7.46 -1.49
N ALA A 127 5.77 7.57 -2.47
CA ALA A 127 4.59 6.72 -2.55
C ALA A 127 4.95 5.25 -2.80
N GLU A 128 6.08 4.99 -3.47
CA GLU A 128 6.58 3.64 -3.73
C GLU A 128 6.97 2.95 -2.42
N ASP A 129 7.72 3.63 -1.55
CA ASP A 129 8.08 3.11 -0.22
C ASP A 129 6.84 2.91 0.66
N ALA A 130 5.90 3.86 0.65
CA ALA A 130 4.64 3.73 1.37
C ALA A 130 3.83 2.51 0.90
N GLY A 131 3.77 2.27 -0.42
CA GLY A 131 3.09 1.11 -0.99
C GLY A 131 3.81 -0.22 -0.72
N ALA A 132 5.15 -0.21 -0.72
CA ALA A 132 5.95 -1.37 -0.35
C ALA A 132 5.73 -1.74 1.11
N PHE A 133 5.70 -0.75 2.00
CA PHE A 133 5.37 -0.94 3.42
C PHE A 133 3.95 -1.50 3.59
N ASP A 134 2.94 -0.91 2.94
CA ASP A 134 1.55 -1.36 3.02
C ASP A 134 1.38 -2.83 2.59
N THR A 135 2.11 -3.23 1.54
CA THR A 135 2.14 -4.61 1.04
C THR A 135 2.79 -5.56 2.07
N LEU A 136 3.91 -5.15 2.69
CA LEU A 136 4.65 -5.95 3.66
C LEU A 136 3.95 -6.05 5.02
N TYR A 137 3.22 -5.01 5.42
CA TYR A 137 2.45 -4.93 6.67
C TYR A 137 1.05 -5.58 6.55
N GLU A 138 0.83 -6.36 5.47
CA GLU A 138 -0.37 -7.16 5.20
C GLU A 138 -1.68 -6.36 5.13
N GLY A 139 -1.63 -5.08 4.73
CA GLY A 139 -2.82 -4.25 4.53
C GLY A 139 -3.56 -3.87 5.82
N ALA A 140 -2.87 -3.90 6.98
CA ALA A 140 -3.39 -3.33 8.23
C ALA A 140 -3.37 -1.78 8.26
N THR A 141 -3.25 -1.15 7.09
CA THR A 141 -3.28 0.30 6.91
C THR A 141 -4.69 0.84 7.03
N VAL A 142 -4.87 1.83 7.91
CA VAL A 142 -6.09 2.64 8.02
C VAL A 142 -6.21 3.58 6.84
N SER A 143 -5.14 4.31 6.54
CA SER A 143 -5.06 5.23 5.40
C SER A 143 -3.63 5.59 5.06
N VAL A 144 -3.40 6.01 3.83
CA VAL A 144 -2.17 6.71 3.41
C VAL A 144 -2.49 8.17 3.17
N THR A 145 -1.68 9.08 3.72
CA THR A 145 -1.82 10.53 3.53
C THR A 145 -0.54 11.12 2.96
N GLU A 146 -0.66 12.04 2.02
CA GLU A 146 0.45 12.84 1.51
C GLU A 146 0.34 14.27 2.04
N GLY A 147 1.46 14.86 2.47
CA GLY A 147 1.47 16.23 2.95
C GLY A 147 2.83 16.69 3.45
N THR A 148 2.88 17.93 3.95
CA THR A 148 4.07 18.53 4.56
C THR A 148 3.93 18.60 6.08
N TYR A 149 5.06 18.66 6.79
CA TYR A 149 5.07 18.77 8.24
C TYR A 149 4.69 20.19 8.68
N THR A 150 3.71 20.30 9.56
CA THR A 150 3.11 21.58 9.99
C THR A 150 3.44 21.93 11.44
N CYS A 151 3.83 20.94 12.25
CA CYS A 151 4.20 21.15 13.64
C CYS A 151 5.57 21.83 13.77
N ALA A 152 5.85 22.41 14.94
CA ALA A 152 7.14 23.05 15.20
C ALA A 152 8.27 22.01 15.06
N LYS A 153 9.27 22.30 14.22
CA LYS A 153 10.45 21.44 14.11
C LYS A 153 11.16 21.39 15.47
N PRO A 154 11.60 20.20 15.93
CA PRO A 154 12.45 20.11 17.11
C PRO A 154 13.71 20.94 16.85
N SER A 155 14.01 21.85 17.78
CA SER A 155 15.15 22.79 17.70
C SER A 155 16.46 22.16 18.17
#